data_AF-A0A961I6K7-F1
#
_entry.id   AF-A0A961I6K7-F1
#
_cell.length_a   1.000
_cell.length_b   1.000
_cell.length_c   1.000
_cell.angle_alpha   90.00
_cell.angle_beta   90.00
_cell.angle_gamma   90.00
#
_symmetry.space_group_name_H-M   'P 1'
#
loop_
_entity.id
_entity.type
_entity.pdbx_description
1 polymer ?
#
loop_
_entity_poly.entity_id
_entity_poly.type
_entity_poly.pdbx_seq_one_letter_code
_entity_poly.pdbx_strand_id
1 'polypeptide(L)'
;MVLGHYAAAFIARPHVQRAPFWLLLLCANLAEFLWLLLALLGVEATRPASILDATFINLKVHMTYSHNLIPNLLLGAIVFALVFVFYRSVRPAAWCAFLTCLHVWCDFIVGFQHQILGPDSPGIGLNSYGRFPHLAILIELGF
;
A
#
# COMPACT_ATOMS: atom_id res chain seq x y z
N MET A 1 -0.36 2.54 -6.61
CA MET A 1 -0.56 3.92 -7.07
C MET A 1 0.46 4.82 -6.39
N VAL A 2 0.65 6.07 -6.81
CA VAL A 2 1.54 6.98 -6.05
C VAL A 2 0.76 8.12 -5.38
N LEU A 3 -0.06 8.86 -6.13
CA LEU A 3 -0.81 10.01 -5.57
C LEU A 3 -2.09 9.60 -4.82
N GLY A 4 -2.86 8.64 -5.36
CA GLY A 4 -4.19 8.29 -4.86
C GLY A 4 -4.22 7.78 -3.40
N HIS A 5 -3.10 7.27 -2.89
CA HIS A 5 -3.03 6.78 -1.51
C HIS A 5 -3.09 7.91 -0.48
N TYR A 6 -2.52 9.08 -0.79
CA TYR A 6 -2.63 10.24 0.10
C TYR A 6 -4.07 10.78 0.16
N ALA A 7 -4.80 10.71 -0.96
CA ALA A 7 -6.20 11.09 -1.02
C ALA A 7 -7.08 10.20 -0.11
N ALA A 8 -6.73 8.92 0.04
CA ALA A 8 -7.46 7.99 0.90
C ALA A 8 -7.56 8.44 2.36
N ALA A 9 -6.56 9.17 2.88
CA ALA A 9 -6.59 9.71 4.24
C ALA A 9 -7.76 10.70 4.45
N PHE A 10 -8.22 11.40 3.41
CA PHE A 10 -9.37 12.30 3.48
C PHE A 10 -10.70 11.55 3.64
N ILE A 11 -10.80 10.29 3.20
CA ILE A 11 -11.99 9.45 3.39
C ILE A 11 -12.23 9.20 4.89
N ALA A 12 -11.16 8.93 5.64
CA ALA A 12 -11.25 8.67 7.09
C ALA A 12 -11.39 9.95 7.93
N ARG A 13 -10.95 11.10 7.42
CA ARG A 13 -10.86 12.36 8.19
C ARG A 13 -12.18 12.79 8.85
N PRO A 14 -13.36 12.77 8.18
CA PRO A 14 -14.63 13.14 8.80
C PRO A 14 -15.01 12.25 9.98
N HIS A 15 -14.58 10.97 9.97
CA HIS A 15 -14.94 9.96 10.95
C HIS A 15 -13.99 9.89 12.15
N VAL A 16 -12.77 10.44 12.01
CA VAL A 16 -11.71 10.36 13.03
C VAL A 16 -11.08 11.73 13.31
N GLN A 17 -11.92 12.71 13.62
CA GLN A 17 -11.49 14.11 13.84
C GLN A 17 -10.50 14.28 15.00
N ARG A 18 -10.55 13.38 15.99
CA ARG A 18 -9.67 13.39 17.17
C ARG A 18 -8.25 12.87 16.88
N ALA A 19 -8.09 12.04 15.85
CA ALA A 19 -6.77 11.56 15.46
C ALA A 19 -6.05 12.67 14.68
N PRO A 20 -4.73 12.84 14.88
CA PRO A 20 -3.97 13.79 14.10
C PRO A 20 -3.95 13.34 12.64
N PHE A 21 -4.04 14.30 11.72
CA PHE A 21 -4.15 13.98 10.30
C PHE A 21 -2.91 13.25 9.77
N TRP A 22 -1.72 13.54 10.31
CA TRP A 22 -0.49 12.84 9.94
C TRP A 22 -0.55 11.33 10.20
N LEU A 23 -1.32 10.87 11.20
CA LEU A 23 -1.48 9.45 11.47
C LEU A 23 -2.27 8.78 10.34
N LEU A 24 -3.30 9.44 9.83
CA LEU A 24 -4.10 8.93 8.71
C LEU A 24 -3.25 8.87 7.42
N LEU A 25 -2.43 9.91 7.18
CA LEU A 25 -1.47 9.92 6.05
C LEU A 25 -0.44 8.80 6.16
N LEU A 26 0.09 8.57 7.37
CA LEU A 26 1.04 7.50 7.64
C LEU A 26 0.41 6.13 7.41
N CYS A 27 -0.76 5.86 7.97
CA CYS A 27 -1.45 4.58 7.78
C CYS A 27 -1.80 4.33 6.32
N ALA A 28 -2.22 5.36 5.59
CA ALA A 28 -2.54 5.25 4.17
C ALA A 28 -1.32 4.95 3.27
N ASN A 29 -0.08 5.10 3.76
CA ASN A 29 1.15 4.83 3.01
C ASN A 29 2.09 3.86 3.74
N LEU A 30 1.59 3.16 4.77
CA LEU A 30 2.45 2.36 5.63
C LEU A 30 3.07 1.17 4.87
N ALA A 31 2.32 0.57 3.94
CA ALA A 31 2.80 -0.52 3.10
C ALA A 31 3.99 -0.07 2.22
N GLU A 32 3.91 1.13 1.64
CA GLU A 32 4.98 1.75 0.87
C GLU A 32 6.23 2.03 1.72
N PHE A 33 6.07 2.59 2.92
CA PHE A 33 7.21 2.83 3.82
C PHE A 33 7.86 1.52 4.29
N LEU A 34 7.06 0.50 4.56
CA LEU A 34 7.55 -0.83 4.89
C LEU A 34 8.33 -1.44 3.72
N TRP A 35 7.79 -1.34 2.51
CA TRP A 35 8.46 -1.79 1.31
C TRP A 35 9.79 -1.07 1.09
N LEU A 36 9.83 0.26 1.20
CA LEU A 36 11.05 1.04 1.04
C LEU A 36 12.13 0.60 2.04
N LEU A 37 11.75 0.37 3.30
CA LEU A 37 12.65 -0.17 4.32
C LEU A 37 13.18 -1.56 3.93
N LEU A 38 12.30 -2.46 3.50
CA LEU A 38 12.67 -3.83 3.10
C LEU A 38 13.53 -3.84 1.83
N ALA A 39 13.30 -2.93 0.90
CA ALA A 39 14.10 -2.75 -0.30
C ALA A 39 15.51 -2.26 0.04
N LEU A 40 15.63 -1.28 0.95
CA LEU A 40 16.93 -0.79 1.46
C LEU A 40 17.72 -1.88 2.21
N LEU A 41 17.02 -2.77 2.92
CA LEU A 41 17.62 -3.94 3.57
C LEU A 41 17.92 -5.09 2.61
N GLY A 42 17.52 -4.98 1.33
CA GLY A 42 17.72 -6.01 0.30
C GLY A 42 16.75 -7.19 0.37
N VAL A 43 15.74 -7.16 1.25
CA VAL A 43 14.73 -8.21 1.39
C VAL A 43 13.74 -8.18 0.23
N GLU A 44 13.29 -6.98 -0.15
CA GLU A 44 12.36 -6.75 -1.27
C GLU A 44 13.03 -5.89 -2.36
N ALA A 45 14.25 -6.29 -2.75
CA ALA A 45 15.05 -5.53 -3.70
C ALA A 45 14.34 -5.37 -5.06
N THR A 46 14.43 -4.16 -5.60
CA THR A 46 13.92 -3.82 -6.92
C THR A 46 14.94 -4.09 -8.00
N ARG A 47 14.45 -4.35 -9.21
CA ARG A 47 15.29 -4.33 -10.42
C ARG A 47 14.67 -3.38 -11.44
N PRO A 48 15.47 -2.53 -12.12
CA PRO A 48 16.92 -2.37 -11.98
C PRO A 48 17.35 -1.70 -10.67
N ALA A 49 18.61 -1.90 -10.26
CA ALA A 49 19.12 -1.38 -8.98
C ALA A 49 19.24 0.16 -8.94
N SER A 50 19.37 0.78 -10.10
CA SER A 50 19.36 2.23 -10.27
C SER A 50 17.95 2.70 -10.62
N ILE A 51 17.47 3.71 -9.89
CA ILE A 51 16.18 4.34 -10.17
C ILE A 51 16.17 5.07 -11.52
N LEU A 52 17.33 5.51 -12.00
CA LEU A 52 17.48 6.19 -13.29
C LEU A 52 17.26 5.24 -14.47
N ASP A 53 17.48 3.94 -14.25
CA ASP A 53 17.26 2.91 -15.25
C ASP A 53 15.85 2.31 -15.16
N ALA A 54 15.08 2.68 -14.13
CA ALA A 54 13.75 2.14 -13.88
C ALA A 54 12.70 2.81 -14.78
N THR A 55 11.86 1.97 -15.37
CA THR A 55 10.69 2.32 -16.18
C THR A 55 9.53 1.46 -15.70
N PHE A 56 8.29 1.86 -15.96
CA PHE A 56 7.12 1.03 -15.62
C PHE A 56 7.16 -0.39 -16.24
N ILE A 57 7.90 -0.57 -17.34
CA ILE A 57 7.98 -1.82 -18.07
C ILE A 57 9.07 -2.75 -17.51
N ASN A 58 10.21 -2.19 -17.11
CA ASN A 58 11.35 -2.99 -16.63
C ASN A 58 11.43 -3.07 -15.11
N LEU A 59 10.63 -2.29 -14.38
CA LEU A 59 10.57 -2.32 -12.93
C LEU A 59 9.96 -3.66 -12.48
N LYS A 60 10.81 -4.53 -11.95
CA LYS A 60 10.41 -5.79 -11.33
C LYS A 60 10.57 -5.68 -9.84
N VAL A 61 9.48 -5.82 -9.12
CA VAL A 61 9.45 -5.81 -7.66
C VAL A 61 8.64 -6.99 -7.17
N HIS A 62 9.20 -7.73 -6.22
CA HIS A 62 8.49 -8.78 -5.49
C HIS A 62 8.24 -8.31 -4.07
N MET A 63 7.07 -7.71 -3.85
CA MET A 63 6.65 -7.09 -2.59
C MET A 63 5.93 -8.11 -1.68
N THR A 64 6.63 -9.19 -1.35
CA THR A 64 6.05 -10.35 -0.67
C THR A 64 5.48 -10.03 0.71
N TYR A 65 6.19 -9.28 1.53
CA TYR A 65 5.83 -8.96 2.92
C TYR A 65 5.07 -7.65 3.05
N SER A 66 5.28 -6.70 2.13
CA SER A 66 4.66 -5.39 2.20
C SER A 66 3.28 -5.32 1.54
N HIS A 67 3.11 -5.95 0.36
CA HIS A 67 1.94 -5.74 -0.50
C HIS A 67 1.17 -7.01 -0.90
N ASN A 68 1.64 -8.21 -0.54
CA ASN A 68 0.80 -9.39 -0.71
C ASN A 68 -0.43 -9.32 0.19
N LEU A 69 -1.52 -9.98 -0.23
CA LEU A 69 -2.81 -9.88 0.44
C LEU A 69 -2.74 -10.25 1.93
N ILE A 70 -2.17 -11.41 2.27
CA ILE A 70 -2.11 -11.89 3.65
C ILE A 70 -1.18 -11.03 4.52
N PRO A 71 0.07 -10.72 4.09
CA PRO A 71 0.95 -9.82 4.84
C PRO A 71 0.36 -8.43 5.05
N ASN A 72 -0.35 -7.88 4.06
CA ASN A 72 -1.08 -6.61 4.21
C ASN A 72 -2.20 -6.70 5.27
N LEU A 73 -2.99 -7.77 5.28
CA LEU A 73 -4.01 -7.97 6.32
C LEU A 73 -3.40 -8.12 7.73
N LEU A 74 -2.26 -8.80 7.84
CA LEU A 74 -1.50 -8.89 9.10
C LEU A 74 -0.98 -7.51 9.52
N LEU A 75 -0.45 -6.71 8.60
CA LEU A 75 -0.03 -5.34 8.86
C LEU A 75 -1.20 -4.47 9.34
N GLY A 76 -2.36 -4.57 8.70
CA GLY A 76 -3.60 -3.93 9.14
C GLY A 76 -4.00 -4.33 10.56
N ALA A 77 -3.91 -5.62 10.91
CA ALA A 77 -4.18 -6.10 12.26
C ALA A 77 -3.19 -5.55 13.30
N ILE A 78 -1.90 -5.46 12.95
CA ILE A 78 -0.87 -4.85 13.81
C ILE A 78 -1.18 -3.36 14.03
N VAL A 79 -1.49 -2.62 12.97
CA VAL A 79 -1.89 -1.21 13.06
C VAL A 79 -3.12 -1.03 13.94
N PHE A 80 -4.14 -1.89 13.76
CA PHE A 80 -5.32 -1.87 14.61
C PHE A 80 -4.94 -2.01 16.08
N ALA A 81 -4.13 -3.01 16.42
CA ALA A 81 -3.72 -3.26 17.80
C ALA A 81 -2.95 -2.07 18.40
N LEU A 82 -1.99 -1.51 17.66
CA LEU A 82 -1.17 -0.38 18.12
C LEU A 82 -2.02 0.88 18.35
N VAL A 83 -2.86 1.25 17.39
CA VAL A 83 -3.73 2.43 17.50
C VAL A 83 -4.78 2.21 18.60
N PHE A 84 -5.31 1.00 18.75
CA PHE A 84 -6.23 0.68 19.83
C PHE A 84 -5.59 0.81 21.21
N VAL A 85 -4.36 0.33 21.40
CA VAL A 85 -3.64 0.45 22.68
C VAL A 85 -3.42 1.91 23.06
N PHE A 86 -3.08 2.76 22.08
CA PHE A 86 -2.78 4.18 22.31
C PHE A 86 -4.05 5.03 22.52
N TYR A 87 -5.05 4.90 21.66
CA TYR A 87 -6.28 5.71 21.72
C TYR A 87 -7.40 5.09 22.55
N ARG A 88 -7.26 3.82 22.96
CA ARG A 88 -8.28 3.03 23.67
C ARG A 88 -9.66 3.09 23.00
N SER A 89 -9.67 3.18 21.67
CA SER A 89 -10.88 3.37 20.88
C SER A 89 -10.84 2.56 19.59
N VAL A 90 -11.91 1.82 19.33
CA VAL A 90 -12.04 0.96 18.15
C VAL A 90 -12.19 1.77 16.87
N ARG A 91 -12.84 2.94 16.91
CA ARG A 91 -13.06 3.77 15.72
C ARG A 91 -11.76 4.22 15.03
N PRO A 92 -10.83 4.94 15.69
CA PRO A 92 -9.57 5.34 15.05
C PRO A 92 -8.75 4.12 14.63
N ALA A 93 -8.72 3.05 15.44
CA ALA A 93 -7.99 1.84 15.14
C ALA A 93 -8.50 1.16 13.86
N ALA A 94 -9.82 1.00 13.72
CA ALA A 94 -10.44 0.41 12.54
C ALA A 94 -10.19 1.23 11.28
N TRP A 95 -10.29 2.56 11.36
CA TRP A 95 -10.00 3.43 10.22
C TRP A 95 -8.52 3.39 9.82
N CYS A 96 -7.59 3.40 10.79
CA CYS A 96 -6.16 3.28 10.49
C CYS A 96 -5.83 1.95 9.83
N ALA A 97 -6.35 0.84 10.37
CA ALA A 97 -6.18 -0.49 9.78
C ALA A 97 -6.80 -0.59 8.38
N PHE A 98 -7.99 -0.02 8.20
CA PHE A 98 -8.66 0.04 6.90
C PHE A 98 -7.83 0.83 5.87
N LEU A 99 -7.29 1.99 6.24
CA LEU A 99 -6.43 2.78 5.35
C LEU A 99 -5.17 2.02 4.93
N THR A 100 -4.53 1.32 5.87
CA THR A 100 -3.38 0.45 5.57
C THR A 100 -3.74 -0.61 4.55
N CYS A 101 -4.87 -1.31 4.74
CA CYS A 101 -5.30 -2.34 3.80
C CYS A 101 -5.73 -1.76 2.45
N LEU A 102 -6.43 -0.63 2.46
CA LEU A 102 -6.97 0.04 1.28
C LEU A 102 -5.86 0.44 0.32
N HIS A 103 -4.68 0.81 0.82
CA HIS A 103 -3.50 1.10 -0.01
C HIS A 103 -3.24 -0.02 -1.03
N VAL A 104 -2.99 -1.22 -0.51
CA VAL A 104 -2.68 -2.40 -1.33
C VAL A 104 -3.87 -2.83 -2.18
N TRP A 105 -5.10 -2.64 -1.68
CA TRP A 105 -6.29 -2.98 -2.47
C TRP A 105 -6.46 -2.05 -3.67
N CYS A 106 -6.10 -0.78 -3.54
CA CYS A 106 -6.02 0.14 -4.66
C CYS A 106 -4.94 -0.31 -5.67
N ASP A 107 -3.82 -0.87 -5.20
CA ASP A 107 -2.77 -1.40 -6.10
C ASP A 107 -3.22 -2.61 -6.92
N PHE A 108 -4.17 -3.38 -6.41
CA PHE A 108 -4.77 -4.46 -7.21
C PHE A 108 -5.51 -3.95 -8.43
N ILE A 109 -5.98 -2.70 -8.40
CA ILE A 109 -6.64 -2.03 -9.53
C ILE A 109 -5.61 -1.28 -10.36
N VAL A 110 -4.81 -0.43 -9.70
CA VAL A 110 -3.86 0.50 -10.32
C VAL A 110 -2.47 0.28 -9.72
N GLY A 111 -1.71 -0.65 -10.31
CA GLY A 111 -0.43 -1.09 -9.76
C GLY A 111 0.15 -2.30 -10.49
N PHE A 112 1.23 -2.82 -9.90
CA PHE A 112 1.83 -4.09 -10.29
C PHE A 112 1.01 -5.28 -9.78
N GLN A 113 1.22 -6.45 -10.37
CA GLN A 113 0.60 -7.68 -9.90
C GLN A 113 1.19 -8.09 -8.55
N HIS A 114 0.33 -8.39 -7.59
CA HIS A 114 0.70 -8.89 -6.27
C HIS A 114 0.34 -10.36 -6.14
N GLN A 115 0.66 -10.98 -5.01
CA GLN A 115 0.35 -12.38 -4.75
C GLN A 115 -0.47 -12.52 -3.46
N ILE A 116 -1.09 -13.69 -3.25
CA ILE A 116 -1.88 -13.92 -2.05
C ILE A 116 -0.99 -13.98 -0.80
N LEU A 117 0.10 -14.74 -0.89
CA LEU A 117 0.99 -15.00 0.26
C LEU A 117 2.46 -14.84 -0.11
N GLY A 118 2.92 -15.54 -1.15
CA GLY A 118 4.32 -15.57 -1.55
C GLY A 118 4.53 -15.89 -3.02
N PRO A 119 5.80 -16.06 -3.45
CA PRO A 119 6.21 -16.19 -4.85
C PRO A 119 5.47 -17.27 -5.63
N ASP A 120 5.12 -18.38 -4.98
CA ASP A 120 4.45 -19.53 -5.60
C ASP A 120 2.92 -19.47 -5.49
N SER A 121 2.37 -18.43 -4.87
CA SER A 121 0.93 -18.28 -4.69
C SER A 121 0.27 -17.56 -5.88
N PRO A 122 -1.03 -17.78 -6.12
CA PRO A 122 -1.74 -17.13 -7.22
C PRO A 122 -1.60 -15.61 -7.17
N GLY A 123 -1.36 -15.02 -8.34
CA GLY A 123 -1.29 -13.58 -8.47
C GLY A 123 -2.67 -12.93 -8.35
N ILE A 124 -2.75 -11.83 -7.60
CA ILE A 124 -3.93 -10.99 -7.43
C ILE A 124 -3.68 -9.60 -8.02
N GLY A 125 -4.73 -9.02 -8.60
CA GLY A 125 -4.68 -7.70 -9.23
C GLY A 125 -4.60 -7.72 -10.75
N LEU A 126 -4.88 -6.56 -11.35
CA LEU A 126 -5.02 -6.40 -12.79
C LEU A 126 -3.69 -6.29 -13.54
N ASN A 127 -2.59 -6.01 -12.82
CA ASN A 127 -1.30 -5.65 -13.39
C ASN A 127 -1.41 -4.51 -14.40
N SER A 128 -2.09 -3.44 -14.00
CA SER A 128 -2.48 -2.34 -14.88
C SER A 128 -1.28 -1.54 -15.40
N TYR A 129 -0.21 -1.40 -14.62
CA TYR A 129 1.05 -0.84 -15.13
C TYR A 129 1.70 -1.70 -16.22
N GLY A 130 1.58 -3.03 -16.14
CA GLY A 130 2.12 -3.94 -17.15
C GLY A 130 1.23 -4.09 -18.39
N ARG A 131 -0.10 -4.04 -18.24
CA ARG A 131 -1.06 -4.32 -19.32
C ARG A 131 -1.60 -3.06 -20.02
N PHE A 132 -1.86 -2.00 -19.28
CA PHE A 132 -2.47 -0.77 -19.80
C PHE A 132 -2.00 0.48 -19.04
N PRO A 133 -0.69 0.80 -19.09
CA PRO A 133 -0.08 1.85 -18.26
C PRO A 133 -0.70 3.23 -18.45
N HIS A 134 -1.13 3.58 -19.66
CA HIS A 134 -1.75 4.89 -19.93
C HIS A 134 -3.09 5.06 -19.20
N LEU A 135 -3.91 4.00 -19.15
CA LEU A 135 -5.17 4.02 -18.42
C LEU A 135 -4.94 4.04 -16.92
N ALA A 136 -3.93 3.30 -16.43
CA ALA A 136 -3.52 3.32 -15.03
C ALA A 136 -3.19 4.75 -14.57
N ILE A 137 -2.36 5.48 -15.35
CA ILE A 137 -1.99 6.87 -15.06
C ILE A 137 -3.21 7.80 -15.10
N LEU A 138 -4.12 7.62 -16.07
CA LEU A 138 -5.36 8.42 -16.12
C LEU A 138 -6.24 8.21 -14.89
N ILE A 139 -6.34 6.99 -14.39
CA ILE A 139 -7.08 6.69 -13.16
C ILE A 139 -6.38 7.36 -11.96
N GLU A 140 -5.05 7.30 -11.87
CA GLU A 140 -4.32 8.01 -10.81
C GLU A 140 -4.53 9.52 -10.82
N LEU A 141 -4.66 10.15 -11.99
CA LEU A 141 -4.91 11.59 -12.09
C LEU A 141 -6.34 11.99 -11.68
N GLY A 142 -7.28 11.05 -11.69
CA GLY A 142 -8.67 11.28 -11.30
C GLY A 142 -8.95 11.16 -9.80
N PHE A 143 -7.98 10.63 -9.03
CA PHE A 143 -8.07 10.42 -7.59
C PHE A 143 -7.10 11.32 -6.83
#